data_AF-A0A7Y5CXB2-F1
#
_entry.id   AF-A0A7Y5CXB2-F1
#
_cell.length_a   1.000
_cell.length_b   1.000
_cell.length_c   1.000
_cell.angle_alpha   90.00
_cell.angle_beta   90.00
_cell.angle_gamma   90.00
#
_symmetry.space_group_name_H-M   'P 1'
#
loop_
_entity.id
_entity.type
_entity.pdbx_description
1 polymer ?
#
loop_
_entity_poly.entity_id
_entity_poly.type
_entity_poly.pdbx_seq_one_letter_code
_entity_poly.pdbx_strand_id
1 'polypeptide(L)'
;MATEPTERTSATAPKPAPAELRAEAGSTCQAPDPLGILREEHALQNELCDLLEAIADGLPHQFDRSLASVAVSILETGVPGHMRLEEEALFPLLRRRVPENHALHSALACLEDEHDRDGASLVEIIEALRSAIASGGVPNPDMLGYMLRGFFDSQRRHIAWEEAVVLPTADTVLTANDLGELQDWVMQSGHPRCCRQSIVTLRKAREGADLCRDCAVARPSATKPQ
;
A
#
# COMPACT_ATOMS: atom_id res chain seq x y z
N MET A 1 -38.38 50.08 24.59
CA MET A 1 -37.25 49.74 23.69
C MET A 1 -36.57 48.52 24.31
N ALA A 2 -36.97 47.33 23.88
CA ALA A 2 -36.36 46.07 24.29
C ALA A 2 -35.60 45.53 23.07
N THR A 3 -34.29 45.38 23.21
CA THR A 3 -33.40 44.85 22.17
C THR A 3 -33.30 43.34 22.34
N GLU A 4 -33.79 42.58 21.36
CA GLU A 4 -33.56 41.15 21.22
C GLU A 4 -32.08 40.86 20.90
N PRO A 5 -31.52 39.71 21.32
CA PRO A 5 -30.23 39.25 20.84
C PRO A 5 -30.40 38.45 19.55
N THR A 6 -29.71 38.87 18.49
CA THR A 6 -29.65 38.18 17.20
C THR A 6 -28.84 36.89 17.34
N GLU A 7 -29.51 35.74 17.19
CA GLU A 7 -28.85 34.44 17.02
C GLU A 7 -28.02 34.44 15.73
N ARG A 8 -26.71 34.21 15.86
CA ARG A 8 -25.78 34.07 14.75
C ARG A 8 -25.77 32.58 14.35
N THR A 9 -26.60 32.22 13.37
CA THR A 9 -26.59 30.87 12.78
C THR A 9 -25.28 30.66 12.03
N SER A 10 -24.41 29.79 12.56
CA SER A 10 -23.20 29.32 11.87
C SER A 10 -23.61 28.40 10.73
N ALA A 11 -23.46 28.86 9.49
CA ALA A 11 -23.62 28.03 8.30
C ALA A 11 -22.36 27.16 8.13
N THR A 12 -22.44 25.88 8.50
CA THR A 12 -21.42 24.89 8.19
C THR A 12 -21.39 24.65 6.68
N ALA A 13 -20.27 24.99 6.04
CA ALA A 13 -20.00 24.65 4.65
C ALA A 13 -19.98 23.12 4.45
N PRO A 14 -20.51 22.60 3.32
CA PRO A 14 -20.50 21.17 3.06
C PRO A 14 -19.07 20.68 2.83
N LYS A 15 -18.69 19.64 3.57
CA LYS A 15 -17.46 18.86 3.40
C LYS A 15 -17.37 18.36 1.95
N PRO A 16 -16.24 18.52 1.25
CA PRO A 16 -16.11 17.98 -0.10
C PRO A 16 -16.21 16.45 -0.03
N ALA A 17 -17.00 15.87 -0.93
CA ALA A 17 -17.09 14.42 -1.09
C ALA A 17 -15.71 13.85 -1.48
N PRO A 18 -15.39 12.60 -1.10
CA PRO A 18 -14.20 11.93 -1.59
C PRO A 18 -14.26 11.95 -3.12
N ALA A 19 -13.13 12.23 -3.76
CA ALA A 19 -13.02 12.17 -5.21
C ALA A 19 -13.34 10.73 -5.64
N GLU A 20 -14.56 10.50 -6.10
CA GLU A 20 -14.95 9.26 -6.75
C GLU A 20 -14.03 9.09 -7.95
N LEU A 21 -13.16 8.09 -7.85
CA LEU A 21 -12.33 7.60 -8.93
C LEU A 21 -13.28 7.33 -10.11
N ARG A 22 -13.27 8.22 -11.10
CA ARG A 22 -14.07 8.07 -12.32
C ARG A 22 -13.55 6.87 -13.10
N ALA A 23 -14.04 5.69 -12.75
CA ALA A 23 -13.92 4.51 -13.56
C ALA A 23 -14.82 4.68 -14.79
N GLU A 24 -14.25 5.21 -15.87
CA GLU A 24 -14.87 5.15 -17.20
C GLU A 24 -15.14 3.68 -17.55
N ALA A 25 -16.41 3.38 -17.82
CA ALA A 25 -16.90 2.09 -18.27
C ALA A 25 -16.34 1.80 -19.67
N GLY A 26 -15.19 1.14 -19.73
CA GLY A 26 -14.54 0.76 -20.99
C GLY A 26 -13.05 0.41 -20.91
N SER A 27 -12.40 0.55 -19.74
CA SER A 27 -10.97 0.24 -19.59
C SER A 27 -10.70 -1.27 -19.63
N THR A 28 -10.10 -1.74 -20.73
CA THR A 28 -9.52 -3.08 -20.83
C THR A 28 -8.29 -3.21 -19.89
N CYS A 29 -7.98 -4.42 -19.38
CA CYS A 29 -6.81 -4.77 -18.51
C CYS A 29 -5.43 -4.48 -19.15
N GLN A 30 -5.32 -3.65 -20.19
CA GLN A 30 -4.16 -3.64 -21.10
C GLN A 30 -2.96 -2.82 -20.61
N ALA A 31 -3.15 -1.91 -19.66
CA ALA A 31 -2.07 -1.12 -19.07
C ALA A 31 -2.31 -0.95 -17.57
N PRO A 32 -1.38 -1.38 -16.69
CA PRO A 32 -1.46 -1.07 -15.27
C PRO A 32 -1.47 0.45 -15.06
N ASP A 33 -2.31 0.94 -14.15
CA ASP A 33 -2.18 2.28 -13.60
C ASP A 33 -1.16 2.22 -12.45
N PRO A 34 0.09 2.66 -12.65
CA PRO A 34 1.13 2.46 -11.65
C PRO A 34 0.91 3.26 -10.37
N LEU A 35 0.36 4.49 -10.45
CA LEU A 35 0.02 5.25 -9.24
C LEU A 35 -1.24 4.69 -8.57
N GLY A 36 -2.16 4.09 -9.33
CA GLY A 36 -3.27 3.32 -8.79
C GLY A 36 -2.83 2.05 -8.04
N ILE A 37 -1.79 1.37 -8.53
CA ILE A 37 -1.19 0.21 -7.85
C ILE A 37 -0.56 0.62 -6.51
N LEU A 38 0.25 1.69 -6.49
CA LEU A 38 0.87 2.19 -5.26
C LEU A 38 -0.17 2.50 -4.18
N ARG A 39 -1.26 3.20 -4.53
CA ARG A 39 -2.36 3.51 -3.60
C ARG A 39 -3.04 2.25 -3.06
N GLU A 40 -3.27 1.26 -3.92
CA GLU A 40 -3.84 -0.01 -3.48
C GLU A 40 -2.87 -0.76 -2.55
N GLU A 41 -1.57 -0.72 -2.83
CA GLU A 41 -0.56 -1.32 -1.96
C GLU A 41 -0.48 -0.65 -0.60
N HIS A 42 -0.64 0.68 -0.52
CA HIS A 42 -0.78 1.39 0.75
C HIS A 42 -2.01 0.91 1.53
N ALA A 43 -3.16 0.74 0.87
CA ALA A 43 -4.36 0.22 1.50
C ALA A 43 -4.13 -1.20 2.06
N LEU A 44 -3.49 -2.08 1.28
CA LEU A 44 -3.16 -3.44 1.68
C LEU A 44 -2.12 -3.50 2.82
N GLN A 45 -1.16 -2.59 2.85
CA GLN A 45 -0.21 -2.49 3.95
C GLN A 45 -0.87 -1.94 5.23
N ASN A 46 -1.85 -1.06 5.13
CA ASN A 46 -2.67 -0.66 6.27
C ASN A 46 -3.51 -1.83 6.81
N GLU A 47 -4.10 -2.66 5.94
CA GLU A 47 -4.78 -3.90 6.36
C GLU A 47 -3.81 -4.89 7.04
N LEU A 48 -2.56 -4.98 6.57
CA LEU A 48 -1.51 -5.72 7.26
C LEU A 48 -1.25 -5.14 8.65
N CYS A 49 -1.15 -3.82 8.80
CA CYS A 49 -0.96 -3.18 10.09
C CYS A 49 -2.09 -3.53 11.08
N ASP A 50 -3.35 -3.51 10.61
CA ASP A 50 -4.51 -3.91 11.42
C ASP A 50 -4.42 -5.39 11.84
N LEU A 51 -3.96 -6.26 10.93
CA LEU A 51 -3.74 -7.68 11.23
C LEU A 51 -2.64 -7.88 12.28
N LEU A 52 -1.52 -7.16 12.18
CA LEU A 52 -0.43 -7.24 13.15
C LEU A 52 -0.84 -6.71 14.52
N GLU A 53 -1.63 -5.65 14.57
CA GLU A 53 -2.22 -5.11 15.80
C GLU A 53 -3.15 -6.13 16.45
N ALA A 54 -4.05 -6.76 15.68
CA ALA A 54 -4.93 -7.80 16.18
C ALA A 54 -4.15 -9.00 16.74
N ILE A 55 -3.06 -9.42 16.09
CA ILE A 55 -2.16 -10.46 16.62
C ILE A 55 -1.55 -9.99 17.94
N ALA A 56 -0.99 -8.78 17.99
CA ALA A 56 -0.29 -8.24 19.15
C ALA A 56 -1.20 -8.05 20.38
N ASP A 57 -2.47 -7.69 20.18
CA ASP A 57 -3.49 -7.55 21.23
C ASP A 57 -4.04 -8.90 21.70
N GLY A 58 -4.00 -9.91 20.84
CA GLY A 58 -4.39 -11.28 21.17
C GLY A 58 -3.36 -12.02 22.03
N LEU A 59 -2.11 -11.58 22.08
CA LEU A 59 -1.05 -12.29 22.80
C LEU A 59 -1.24 -12.29 24.33
N PRO A 60 -0.85 -13.38 25.03
CA PRO A 60 -0.47 -14.69 24.49
C PRO A 60 -1.66 -15.62 24.19
N HIS A 61 -2.86 -15.25 24.63
CA HIS A 61 -3.97 -16.18 24.80
C HIS A 61 -4.76 -16.48 23.51
N GLN A 62 -4.67 -15.61 22.51
CA GLN A 62 -5.45 -15.64 21.28
C GLN A 62 -4.53 -15.57 20.05
N PHE A 63 -3.53 -16.44 20.01
CA PHE A 63 -2.63 -16.53 18.86
C PHE A 63 -3.21 -17.44 17.76
N ASP A 64 -3.62 -16.84 16.63
CA ASP A 64 -4.10 -17.56 15.45
C ASP A 64 -2.95 -17.80 14.44
N ARG A 65 -2.58 -19.08 14.26
CA ARG A 65 -1.51 -19.49 13.33
C ARG A 65 -1.83 -19.21 11.87
N SER A 66 -3.09 -19.27 11.48
CA SER A 66 -3.51 -19.01 10.10
C SER A 66 -3.36 -17.52 9.79
N LEU A 67 -3.80 -16.63 10.70
CA LEU A 67 -3.60 -15.19 10.57
C LEU A 67 -2.12 -14.80 10.59
N ALA A 68 -1.32 -15.38 11.49
CA ALA A 68 0.12 -15.19 11.51
C ALA A 68 0.80 -15.64 10.20
N SER A 69 0.32 -16.73 9.59
CA SER A 69 0.86 -17.21 8.30
C SER A 69 0.55 -16.26 7.15
N VAL A 70 -0.64 -15.63 7.16
CA VAL A 70 -0.99 -14.57 6.21
C VAL A 70 -0.07 -13.36 6.39
N ALA A 71 0.12 -12.92 7.63
CA ALA A 71 1.02 -11.81 7.96
C ALA A 71 2.48 -12.09 7.53
N VAL A 72 2.99 -13.30 7.74
CA VAL A 72 4.34 -13.69 7.26
C VAL A 72 4.43 -13.60 5.74
N SER A 73 3.46 -14.15 5.02
CA SER A 73 3.44 -14.02 3.56
C SER A 73 3.43 -12.54 3.13
N ILE A 74 2.59 -11.72 3.81
CA ILE A 74 2.65 -10.26 3.94
C ILE A 74 4.04 -9.64 3.75
N LEU A 75 4.74 -9.73 4.87
CA LEU A 75 6.03 -9.13 5.17
C LEU A 75 7.15 -9.67 4.27
N GLU A 76 7.06 -10.92 3.82
CA GLU A 76 8.12 -11.53 2.99
C GLU A 76 8.17 -11.03 1.55
N THR A 77 7.02 -10.65 1.00
CA THR A 77 6.91 -10.40 -0.45
C THR A 77 6.23 -9.08 -0.80
N GLY A 78 5.19 -8.70 -0.05
CA GLY A 78 4.41 -7.49 -0.32
C GLY A 78 5.22 -6.25 -0.02
N VAL A 79 5.62 -6.08 1.24
CA VAL A 79 6.36 -4.90 1.71
C VAL A 79 7.68 -4.72 0.93
N PRO A 80 8.55 -5.74 0.78
CA PRO A 80 9.78 -5.55 0.00
C PRO A 80 9.54 -5.30 -1.49
N GLY A 81 8.43 -5.81 -2.04
CA GLY A 81 8.05 -5.53 -3.43
C GLY A 81 7.70 -4.07 -3.65
N HIS A 82 6.92 -3.51 -2.72
CA HIS A 82 6.53 -2.11 -2.73
C HIS A 82 7.73 -1.17 -2.63
N MET A 83 8.61 -1.40 -1.64
CA MET A 83 9.83 -0.61 -1.45
C MET A 83 10.70 -0.57 -2.73
N ARG A 84 10.82 -1.71 -3.44
CA ARG A 84 11.54 -1.74 -4.74
C ARG A 84 10.86 -0.91 -5.82
N LEU A 85 9.53 -0.96 -5.92
CA LEU A 85 8.80 -0.13 -6.89
C LEU A 85 9.08 1.35 -6.64
N GLU A 86 9.16 1.74 -5.37
CA GLU A 86 9.42 3.12 -4.98
C GLU A 86 10.86 3.53 -5.27
N GLU A 87 11.83 2.78 -4.76
CA GLU A 87 13.25 3.11 -4.84
C GLU A 87 13.85 2.94 -6.24
N GLU A 88 13.47 1.87 -6.95
CA GLU A 88 14.04 1.57 -8.26
C GLU A 88 13.33 2.33 -9.41
N ALA A 89 12.12 2.83 -9.18
CA ALA A 89 11.32 3.46 -10.23
C ALA A 89 10.71 4.82 -9.83
N LEU A 90 9.81 4.88 -8.83
CA LEU A 90 9.07 6.11 -8.53
C LEU A 90 9.99 7.25 -8.08
N PHE A 91 10.85 7.03 -7.09
CA PHE A 91 11.70 8.06 -6.50
C PHE A 91 12.72 8.63 -7.50
N PRO A 92 13.41 7.82 -8.33
CA PRO A 92 14.23 8.33 -9.43
C PRO A 92 13.47 9.25 -10.40
N LEU A 93 12.23 8.90 -10.74
CA LEU A 93 11.39 9.72 -11.63
C LEU A 93 11.02 11.05 -10.97
N LEU A 94 10.63 11.04 -9.69
CA LEU A 94 10.31 12.26 -8.94
C LEU A 94 11.52 13.20 -8.85
N ARG A 95 12.71 12.67 -8.54
CA ARG A 95 13.96 13.46 -8.48
C ARG A 95 14.30 14.12 -9.80
N ARG A 96 13.97 13.50 -10.95
CA ARG A 96 14.18 14.10 -12.28
C ARG A 96 13.23 15.28 -12.56
N ARG A 97 12.09 15.36 -11.89
CA ARG A 97 11.02 16.32 -12.19
C ARG A 97 11.00 17.55 -11.30
N VAL A 98 11.70 17.51 -10.17
CA VAL A 98 11.83 18.65 -9.26
C VAL A 98 13.22 19.29 -9.38
N PRO A 99 13.37 20.59 -9.09
CA PRO A 99 14.69 21.23 -9.00
C PRO A 99 15.58 20.59 -7.92
N GLU A 100 16.91 20.60 -8.10
CA GLU A 100 17.86 19.99 -7.15
C GLU A 100 17.74 20.52 -5.71
N ASN A 101 17.33 21.77 -5.53
CA ASN A 101 17.12 22.39 -4.21
C ASN A 101 15.71 22.17 -3.64
N HIS A 102 14.87 21.35 -4.29
CA HIS A 102 13.53 21.06 -3.84
C HIS A 102 13.55 20.14 -2.61
N ALA A 103 12.73 20.45 -1.61
CA ALA A 103 12.70 19.72 -0.33
C ALA A 103 12.36 18.22 -0.47
N LEU A 104 11.70 17.84 -1.57
CA LEU A 104 11.40 16.44 -1.90
C LEU A 104 12.66 15.56 -1.93
N HIS A 105 13.81 16.07 -2.39
CA HIS A 105 15.04 15.26 -2.41
C HIS A 105 15.44 14.74 -1.03
N SER A 106 15.45 15.63 -0.02
CA SER A 106 15.77 15.24 1.36
C SER A 106 14.70 14.34 1.95
N ALA A 107 13.45 14.53 1.54
CA ALA A 107 12.34 13.76 2.04
C ALA A 107 12.34 12.32 1.50
N LEU A 108 12.61 12.12 0.20
CA LEU A 108 12.80 10.80 -0.41
C LEU A 108 14.01 10.07 0.19
N ALA A 109 15.10 10.79 0.48
CA ALA A 109 16.25 10.19 1.17
C ALA A 109 15.91 9.73 2.60
N CYS A 110 15.01 10.44 3.29
CA CYS A 110 14.53 10.02 4.61
C CYS A 110 13.70 8.73 4.52
N LEU A 111 12.86 8.58 3.47
CA LEU A 111 12.09 7.36 3.24
C LEU A 111 13.00 6.17 2.91
N GLU A 112 14.01 6.36 2.06
CA GLU A 112 15.02 5.32 1.75
C GLU A 112 15.76 4.88 3.02
N ASP A 113 16.12 5.82 3.88
CA ASP A 113 16.72 5.54 5.19
C ASP A 113 15.76 4.79 6.14
N GLU A 114 14.45 5.05 6.06
CA GLU A 114 13.42 4.32 6.82
C GLU A 114 13.27 2.89 6.30
N HIS A 115 13.22 2.72 4.97
CA HIS A 115 13.18 1.44 4.30
C HIS A 115 14.34 0.52 4.70
N ASP A 116 15.57 1.05 4.72
CA ASP A 116 16.74 0.31 5.16
C ASP A 116 16.61 -0.19 6.62
N ARG A 117 16.04 0.62 7.52
CA ARG A 117 15.82 0.25 8.92
C ARG A 117 14.69 -0.77 9.07
N ASP A 118 13.62 -0.61 8.29
CA ASP A 118 12.47 -1.51 8.30
C ASP A 118 12.86 -2.89 7.75
N GLY A 119 13.78 -2.96 6.78
CA GLY A 119 14.32 -4.21 6.26
C GLY A 119 14.88 -5.15 7.36
N ALA A 120 15.60 -4.61 8.34
CA ALA A 120 16.09 -5.39 9.48
C ALA A 120 14.94 -5.84 10.40
N SER A 121 14.01 -4.94 10.70
CA SER A 121 12.84 -5.23 11.56
C SER A 121 11.92 -6.29 10.95
N LEU A 122 11.74 -6.29 9.63
CA LEU A 122 10.96 -7.28 8.89
C LEU A 122 11.49 -8.70 9.12
N VAL A 123 12.81 -8.89 9.03
CA VAL A 123 13.45 -10.20 9.21
C VAL A 123 13.16 -10.75 10.62
N GLU A 124 13.36 -9.94 11.65
CA GLU A 124 13.14 -10.35 13.05
C GLU A 124 11.67 -10.71 13.32
N ILE A 125 10.73 -9.92 12.79
CA ILE A 125 9.29 -10.17 12.93
C ILE A 125 8.90 -11.48 12.22
N ILE A 126 9.37 -11.67 10.99
CA ILE A 126 9.08 -12.88 10.21
C ILE A 126 9.60 -14.12 10.94
N GLU A 127 10.83 -14.09 11.46
CA GLU A 127 11.42 -15.20 12.21
C GLU A 127 10.63 -15.50 13.49
N ALA A 128 10.24 -14.46 14.24
CA ALA A 128 9.47 -14.61 15.46
C ALA A 128 8.07 -15.20 15.20
N LEU A 129 7.37 -14.72 14.16
CA LEU A 129 6.07 -15.26 13.75
C LEU A 129 6.20 -16.72 13.26
N ARG A 130 7.21 -17.04 12.45
CA ARG A 130 7.48 -18.42 12.00
C ARG A 130 7.76 -19.37 13.17
N SER A 131 8.56 -18.93 14.13
CA SER A 131 8.85 -19.68 15.35
C SER A 131 7.57 -19.93 16.17
N ALA A 132 6.73 -18.91 16.33
CA ALA A 132 5.44 -19.04 17.02
C ALA A 132 4.47 -19.98 16.29
N ILE A 133 4.42 -19.93 14.96
CA ILE A 133 3.62 -20.85 14.13
C ILE A 133 4.09 -22.29 14.33
N ALA A 134 5.40 -22.54 14.27
CA ALA A 134 5.99 -23.87 14.36
C ALA A 134 5.84 -24.49 15.76
N SER A 135 6.00 -23.70 16.82
CA SER A 135 5.88 -24.15 18.21
C SER A 135 4.43 -24.25 18.70
N GLY A 136 3.48 -23.66 17.96
CA GLY A 136 2.06 -23.69 18.30
C GLY A 136 1.66 -22.74 19.43
N GLY A 137 2.55 -21.83 19.82
CA GLY A 137 2.35 -20.81 20.85
C GLY A 137 3.46 -19.76 20.74
N VAL A 138 3.38 -18.67 21.50
CA VAL A 138 4.38 -17.59 21.43
C VAL A 138 5.38 -17.73 22.58
N PRO A 139 6.67 -18.05 22.31
CA PRO A 139 7.65 -18.27 23.38
C PRO A 139 7.92 -17.03 24.25
N ASN A 140 7.92 -15.86 23.63
CA ASN A 140 8.08 -14.58 24.32
C ASN A 140 7.01 -13.58 23.80
N PRO A 141 5.81 -13.60 24.40
CA PRO A 141 4.67 -12.79 23.96
C PRO A 141 4.94 -11.28 24.04
N ASP A 142 5.64 -10.85 25.10
CA ASP A 142 5.94 -9.42 25.32
C ASP A 142 6.89 -8.89 24.24
N MET A 143 7.94 -9.66 23.91
CA MET A 143 8.88 -9.30 22.85
C MET A 143 8.20 -9.28 21.48
N LEU A 144 7.42 -10.32 21.14
CA LEU A 144 6.68 -10.32 19.87
C LEU A 144 5.70 -9.15 19.79
N GLY A 145 4.93 -8.91 20.85
CA GLY A 145 4.01 -7.79 20.93
C GLY A 145 4.69 -6.42 20.80
N TYR A 146 5.91 -6.27 21.34
CA TYR A 146 6.71 -5.05 21.19
C TYR A 146 7.17 -4.84 19.74
N MET A 147 7.73 -5.88 19.10
CA MET A 147 8.21 -5.79 17.71
C MET A 147 7.06 -5.47 16.74
N LEU A 148 5.91 -6.14 16.91
CA LEU A 148 4.74 -5.90 16.07
C LEU A 148 4.24 -4.45 16.20
N ARG A 149 4.09 -3.94 17.44
CA ARG A 149 3.65 -2.57 17.70
C ARG A 149 4.61 -1.53 17.12
N GLY A 150 5.92 -1.73 17.30
CA GLY A 150 6.92 -0.85 16.72
C GLY A 150 6.81 -0.76 15.19
N PHE A 151 6.64 -1.91 14.53
CA PHE A 151 6.53 -1.97 13.08
C PHE A 151 5.25 -1.34 12.54
N PHE A 152 4.06 -1.76 13.01
CA PHE A 152 2.81 -1.24 12.44
C PHE A 152 2.61 0.25 12.72
N ASP A 153 3.11 0.76 13.85
CA ASP A 153 3.05 2.20 14.14
C ASP A 153 3.98 2.99 13.22
N SER A 154 5.17 2.46 12.91
CA SER A 154 6.10 3.07 11.96
C SER A 154 5.52 3.06 10.54
N GLN A 155 5.06 1.90 10.09
CA GLN A 155 4.54 1.70 8.74
C GLN A 155 3.32 2.58 8.46
N ARG A 156 2.38 2.73 9.41
CA ARG A 156 1.23 3.63 9.25
C ARG A 156 1.65 5.09 9.09
N ARG A 157 2.67 5.55 9.83
CA ARG A 157 3.18 6.92 9.69
C ARG A 157 3.88 7.12 8.36
N HIS A 158 4.64 6.12 7.92
CA HIS A 158 5.33 6.10 6.64
C HIS A 158 4.33 6.25 5.48
N ILE A 159 3.33 5.36 5.41
CA ILE A 159 2.26 5.41 4.39
C ILE A 159 1.52 6.75 4.43
N ALA A 160 1.13 7.22 5.61
CA ALA A 160 0.43 8.50 5.74
C ALA A 160 1.26 9.68 5.20
N TRP A 161 2.58 9.62 5.33
CA TRP A 161 3.48 10.64 4.80
C TRP A 161 3.55 10.57 3.26
N GLU A 162 3.68 9.38 2.70
CA GLU A 162 3.71 9.18 1.25
C GLU A 162 2.41 9.59 0.57
N GLU A 163 1.26 9.25 1.17
CA GLU A 163 -0.05 9.70 0.69
C GLU A 163 -0.24 11.21 0.79
N ALA A 164 0.40 11.86 1.77
CA ALA A 164 0.31 13.31 1.96
C ALA A 164 1.30 14.11 1.09
N VAL A 165 2.43 13.51 0.71
CA VAL A 165 3.55 14.22 0.09
C VAL A 165 3.97 13.60 -1.24
N VAL A 166 4.31 12.31 -1.25
CA VAL A 166 4.88 11.63 -2.44
C VAL A 166 3.86 11.51 -3.55
N LEU A 167 2.72 10.85 -3.28
CA LEU A 167 1.71 10.58 -4.31
C LEU A 167 1.07 11.86 -4.87
N PRO A 168 0.72 12.89 -4.06
CA PRO A 168 0.23 14.16 -4.61
C PRO A 168 1.28 14.87 -5.47
N THR A 169 2.57 14.78 -5.09
CA THR A 169 3.64 15.32 -5.93
C THR A 169 3.74 14.56 -7.24
N ALA A 170 3.69 13.22 -7.20
CA ALA A 170 3.72 12.36 -8.38
C ALA A 170 2.58 12.69 -9.35
N ASP A 171 1.36 12.86 -8.86
CA ASP A 171 0.19 13.27 -9.66
C ASP A 171 0.40 14.62 -10.38
N THR A 172 1.22 15.49 -9.80
CA THR A 172 1.43 16.85 -10.29
C THR A 172 2.62 16.95 -11.27
N VAL A 173 3.72 16.24 -11.00
CA VAL A 173 5.00 16.47 -11.68
C VAL A 173 5.37 15.41 -12.72
N LEU A 174 4.82 14.20 -12.62
CA LEU A 174 5.11 13.12 -13.57
C LEU A 174 4.35 13.36 -14.88
N THR A 175 5.05 13.19 -16.01
CA THR A 175 4.42 13.25 -17.33
C THR A 175 3.97 11.87 -17.80
N ALA A 176 3.20 11.83 -18.89
CA ALA A 176 2.83 10.59 -19.55
C ALA A 176 4.03 9.69 -19.89
N ASN A 177 5.21 10.25 -20.17
CA ASN A 177 6.41 9.47 -20.41
C ASN A 177 6.94 8.79 -19.14
N ASP A 178 6.96 9.50 -18.00
CA ASP A 178 7.40 8.91 -16.73
C ASP A 178 6.41 7.84 -16.25
N LEU A 179 5.11 8.08 -16.42
CA LEU A 179 4.08 7.10 -16.10
C LEU A 179 4.22 5.85 -16.99
N GLY A 180 4.63 6.02 -18.25
CA GLY A 180 5.00 4.92 -19.15
C GLY A 180 6.23 4.16 -18.65
N GLU A 181 7.30 4.87 -18.23
CA GLU A 181 8.50 4.25 -17.65
C GLU A 181 8.17 3.45 -16.36
N LEU A 182 7.32 4.00 -15.49
CA LEU A 182 6.88 3.34 -14.26
C LEU A 182 6.01 2.11 -14.56
N GLN A 183 5.11 2.23 -15.54
CA GLN A 183 4.30 1.10 -16.02
C GLN A 183 5.18 -0.01 -16.61
N ASP A 184 6.18 0.35 -17.41
CA ASP A 184 7.14 -0.59 -17.99
C ASP A 184 7.93 -1.34 -16.91
N TRP A 185 8.34 -0.64 -15.85
CA TRP A 185 8.99 -1.27 -14.69
C TRP A 185 8.07 -2.33 -14.06
N VAL A 186 6.81 -1.98 -13.75
CA VAL A 186 5.81 -2.92 -13.16
C VAL A 186 5.62 -4.15 -14.06
N MET A 187 5.63 -3.95 -15.38
CA MET A 187 5.47 -5.04 -16.33
C MET A 187 6.69 -5.98 -16.38
N GLN A 188 7.89 -5.47 -16.11
CA GLN A 188 9.16 -6.20 -16.25
C GLN A 188 9.68 -6.81 -14.93
N SER A 189 9.29 -6.27 -13.78
CA SER A 189 9.83 -6.64 -12.45
C SER A 189 9.11 -7.81 -11.75
N GLY A 190 8.05 -8.35 -12.36
CA GLY A 190 7.20 -9.38 -11.74
C GLY A 190 6.29 -8.84 -10.62
N HIS A 191 6.23 -7.51 -10.45
CA HIS A 191 5.38 -6.82 -9.48
C HIS A 191 3.89 -7.06 -9.77
N PRO A 192 3.01 -7.03 -8.74
CA PRO A 192 1.58 -7.11 -8.97
C PRO A 192 1.07 -6.01 -9.91
N ARG A 193 0.28 -6.42 -10.92
CA ARG A 193 -0.13 -5.56 -12.05
C ARG A 193 -1.55 -5.01 -11.95
N CYS A 194 -2.30 -5.39 -10.90
CA CYS A 194 -3.73 -5.09 -10.84
C CYS A 194 -4.11 -4.51 -9.48
N CYS A 195 -4.55 -3.25 -9.48
CA CYS A 195 -5.15 -2.56 -8.34
C CYS A 195 -6.59 -3.02 -8.02
N ARG A 196 -7.16 -3.96 -8.78
CA ARG A 196 -8.55 -4.44 -8.61
C ARG A 196 -8.65 -5.83 -7.99
N GLN A 197 -7.53 -6.47 -7.66
CA GLN A 197 -7.54 -7.80 -7.06
C GLN A 197 -6.89 -7.75 -5.68
N SER A 198 -7.57 -8.33 -4.69
CA SER A 198 -7.03 -8.40 -3.32
C SER A 198 -5.67 -9.09 -3.27
N ILE A 199 -4.83 -8.75 -2.29
CA ILE A 199 -3.50 -9.37 -2.09
C ILE A 199 -3.57 -10.89 -1.96
N VAL A 200 -4.68 -11.42 -1.42
CA VAL A 200 -4.96 -12.86 -1.31
C VAL A 200 -5.11 -13.50 -2.69
N THR A 201 -5.72 -12.80 -3.64
CA THR A 201 -5.90 -13.26 -5.02
C THR A 201 -4.63 -13.10 -5.83
N LEU A 202 -3.97 -11.93 -5.73
CA LEU A 202 -2.70 -11.64 -6.41
C LEU A 202 -1.62 -12.68 -6.09
N ARG A 203 -1.61 -13.21 -4.86
CA ARG A 203 -0.61 -14.20 -4.40
C ARG A 203 -0.91 -15.66 -4.72
N LYS A 204 -2.16 -16.00 -5.05
CA LYS A 204 -2.47 -17.35 -5.53
C LYS A 204 -1.99 -17.59 -6.96
N ALA A 205 -1.78 -16.52 -7.71
CA ALA A 205 -1.24 -16.62 -9.05
C ALA A 205 0.27 -16.81 -9.03
N ARG A 206 0.74 -17.74 -9.86
CA ARG A 206 2.16 -18.04 -10.02
C ARG A 206 2.87 -17.05 -10.94
N GLU A 207 2.11 -16.36 -11.79
CA GLU A 207 2.58 -15.34 -12.73
C GLU A 207 1.52 -14.23 -12.88
N GLY A 208 1.95 -12.97 -13.08
CA GLY A 208 1.02 -11.84 -13.30
C GLY A 208 0.07 -12.01 -14.50
N ALA A 209 0.43 -12.88 -15.45
CA ALA A 209 -0.41 -13.24 -16.60
C ALA A 209 -1.63 -14.12 -16.23
N ASP A 210 -1.54 -14.91 -15.14
CA ASP A 210 -2.64 -15.76 -14.69
C ASP A 210 -3.78 -14.92 -14.07
N LEU A 211 -3.44 -13.78 -13.44
CA LEU A 211 -4.40 -12.88 -12.77
C LEU A 211 -5.29 -12.08 -13.74
N CYS A 212 -4.75 -11.58 -14.86
CA CYS A 212 -5.61 -10.96 -15.88
C CYS A 212 -6.46 -12.03 -16.61
N ARG A 213 -6.09 -13.32 -16.63
CA ARG A 213 -6.85 -14.36 -17.38
C ARG A 213 -8.22 -14.65 -16.75
N ASP A 214 -8.30 -14.59 -15.42
CA ASP A 214 -9.55 -14.81 -14.65
C ASP A 214 -10.27 -13.49 -14.27
N CYS A 215 -9.75 -12.34 -14.70
CA CYS A 215 -10.36 -11.03 -14.44
C CYS A 215 -11.64 -10.84 -15.28
N ALA A 216 -12.76 -10.49 -14.63
CA ALA A 216 -14.06 -10.28 -15.28
C ALA A 216 -14.04 -9.18 -16.37
N VAL A 217 -13.10 -8.24 -16.28
CA VAL A 217 -12.90 -7.13 -17.23
C VAL A 217 -12.01 -7.54 -18.42
N ALA A 218 -11.27 -8.65 -18.32
CA ALA A 218 -10.43 -9.18 -19.40
C ALA A 218 -11.17 -10.14 -20.34
N ARG A 219 -12.36 -10.63 -19.94
CA ARG A 219 -13.22 -11.39 -20.86
C ARG A 219 -13.89 -10.41 -21.83
N PRO A 220 -13.60 -10.47 -23.14
CA PRO A 220 -14.34 -9.66 -24.10
C PRO A 220 -15.82 -10.03 -23.98
N SER A 221 -16.67 -9.01 -23.79
CA SER A 221 -18.12 -9.15 -23.85
C SER A 221 -18.45 -9.94 -25.12
N ALA A 222 -18.96 -11.16 -24.97
CA ALA A 222 -19.35 -11.98 -26.10
C ALA A 222 -20.55 -11.30 -26.77
N THR A 223 -20.28 -10.47 -27.78
CA THR A 223 -21.30 -9.93 -28.64
C THR A 223 -21.92 -11.11 -29.38
N LYS A 224 -23.16 -11.46 -29.02
CA LYS A 224 -23.94 -12.45 -29.78
C LYS A 224 -24.11 -11.94 -31.21
N PRO A 225 -23.78 -12.74 -32.25
CA PRO A 225 -24.14 -12.38 -33.61
C PRO A 225 -25.67 -12.44 -33.75
N GLN A 226 -26.23 -11.44 -34.44
CA GLN A 226 -27.62 -11.40 -34.90
C GLN A 226 -27.85 -12.42 -36.02
#